data_AF-A0A3R7UAY5-F1
#
_entry.id   AF-A0A3R7UAY5-F1
#
_cell.length_a   1.000
_cell.length_b   1.000
_cell.length_c   1.000
_cell.angle_alpha   90.00
_cell.angle_beta   90.00
_cell.angle_gamma   90.00
#
_symmetry.space_group_name_H-M   'P 1'
#
loop_
_entity.id
_entity.type
_entity.pdbx_description
1 polymer ?
#
loop_
_entity_poly.entity_id
_entity_poly.type
_entity_poly.pdbx_seq_one_letter_code
_entity_poly.pdbx_strand_id
1 'polypeptide(L)'
;MKKLKQKPSAEVINAVVRLAWHDYTTFEAIEKRFGLSEPEVIRLMRRAMKPSSFRLWRERVSGRKTKHRKLIEGHLRKSKQIKDDELF
;
A
#
# COMPACT_ATOMS: atom_id res chain seq x y z
N MET A 1 -5.67 -1.48 -26.83
CA MET A 1 -6.19 -2.34 -25.75
C MET A 1 -7.11 -1.52 -24.86
N LYS A 2 -8.41 -1.84 -24.85
CA LYS A 2 -9.44 -1.07 -24.13
C LYS A 2 -9.26 -1.26 -22.63
N LYS A 3 -8.86 -0.22 -21.87
CA LYS A 3 -8.94 -0.26 -20.41
C LYS A 3 -10.42 -0.19 -20.03
N LEU A 4 -11.01 -1.34 -19.71
CA LEU A 4 -12.31 -1.40 -19.04
C LEU A 4 -12.13 -0.75 -17.66
N LYS A 5 -12.38 0.55 -17.56
CA LYS A 5 -12.47 1.27 -16.29
C LYS A 5 -13.78 0.87 -15.61
N GLN A 6 -13.85 -0.38 -15.15
CA GLN A 6 -14.93 -0.81 -14.29
C GLN A 6 -14.74 -0.11 -12.94
N LYS A 7 -15.80 0.57 -12.47
CA LYS A 7 -15.84 1.14 -11.13
C LYS A 7 -15.55 -0.02 -10.15
N PRO A 8 -14.52 0.09 -9.28
CA PRO A 8 -14.22 -0.97 -8.34
C PRO A 8 -15.45 -1.26 -7.48
N SER A 9 -15.79 -2.54 -7.34
CA SER A 9 -16.84 -3.00 -6.43
C SER A 9 -16.55 -2.51 -5.01
N ALA A 10 -17.59 -2.32 -4.19
CA ALA A 10 -17.45 -1.86 -2.81
C ALA A 10 -16.44 -2.71 -2.00
N GLU A 11 -16.38 -4.02 -2.27
CA GLU A 11 -15.41 -4.94 -1.65
C GLU A 11 -13.96 -4.61 -2.02
N VAL A 12 -13.73 -4.29 -3.29
CA VAL A 12 -12.41 -3.87 -3.79
C VAL A 12 -11.99 -2.55 -3.15
N ILE A 13 -12.93 -1.61 -3.02
CA ILE A 13 -12.68 -0.33 -2.34
C ILE A 13 -12.24 -0.58 -0.89
N ASN A 14 -12.97 -1.42 -0.15
CA ASN A 14 -12.61 -1.77 1.23
C ASN A 14 -11.26 -2.49 1.32
N ALA A 15 -10.94 -3.39 0.39
CA ALA A 15 -9.65 -4.05 0.31
C ALA A 15 -8.51 -3.07 0.05
N VAL A 16 -8.68 -2.16 -0.90
CA VAL A 16 -7.68 -1.12 -1.23
C VAL A 16 -7.51 -0.15 -0.06
N VAL A 17 -8.59 0.27 0.60
CA VAL A 17 -8.50 1.14 1.78
C VAL A 17 -7.75 0.46 2.91
N ARG A 18 -8.04 -0.83 3.19
CA ARG A 18 -7.29 -1.63 4.16
C ARG A 18 -5.81 -1.67 3.80
N LEU A 19 -5.47 -2.09 2.58
CA LEU A 19 -4.08 -2.24 2.14
C LEU A 19 -3.32 -0.91 2.13
N ALA A 20 -3.96 0.17 1.70
CA ALA A 20 -3.38 1.50 1.68
C ALA A 20 -3.15 2.08 3.09
N TRP A 21 -3.86 1.56 4.11
CA TRP A 21 -3.61 1.89 5.51
C TRP A 21 -2.47 1.07 6.15
N HIS A 22 -2.12 -0.08 5.58
CA HIS A 22 -1.01 -0.90 6.06
C HIS A 22 0.30 -0.31 5.55
N ASP A 23 1.15 0.15 6.45
CA ASP A 23 2.42 0.79 6.12
C ASP A 23 3.42 -0.14 5.39
N TYR A 24 3.13 -1.44 5.30
CA TYR A 24 3.91 -2.43 4.57
C TYR A 24 3.50 -2.64 3.10
N THR A 25 2.45 -1.98 2.62
CA THR A 25 1.99 -2.13 1.23
C THR A 25 2.46 -0.96 0.38
N THR A 26 3.27 -1.22 -0.63
CA THR A 26 3.65 -0.21 -1.64
C THR A 26 2.50 0.02 -2.62
N PHE A 27 2.44 1.21 -3.21
CA PHE A 27 1.46 1.47 -4.28
C PHE A 27 1.65 0.53 -5.48
N GLU A 28 2.88 0.10 -5.75
CA GLU A 28 3.20 -0.91 -6.78
C GLU A 28 2.53 -2.26 -6.50
N ALA A 29 2.48 -2.71 -5.25
CA ALA A 29 1.78 -3.95 -4.89
C ALA A 29 0.26 -3.82 -5.09
N ILE A 30 -0.30 -2.64 -4.81
CA ILE A 30 -1.72 -2.34 -5.05
C ILE A 30 -2.01 -2.28 -6.56
N GLU A 31 -1.11 -1.68 -7.34
CA GLU A 31 -1.22 -1.62 -8.81
C GLU A 31 -1.14 -3.01 -9.42
N LYS A 32 -0.22 -3.87 -8.97
CA LYS A 32 -0.11 -5.25 -9.46
C LYS A 32 -1.35 -6.09 -9.15
N ARG A 33 -1.99 -5.88 -8.00
CA ARG A 33 -3.14 -6.68 -7.54
C ARG A 33 -4.48 -6.18 -8.07
N PHE A 34 -4.65 -4.87 -8.18
CA PHE A 34 -5.94 -4.24 -8.53
C PHE A 34 -5.90 -3.42 -9.83
N GLY A 35 -4.74 -3.26 -10.45
CA GLY A 35 -4.57 -2.42 -11.65
C GLY A 35 -4.74 -0.93 -11.37
N LEU A 36 -4.68 -0.50 -10.10
CA LEU A 36 -4.86 0.89 -9.69
C LEU A 36 -3.51 1.57 -9.49
N SER A 37 -3.25 2.60 -10.27
CA SER A 37 -2.06 3.44 -10.11
C SER A 37 -2.11 4.27 -8.81
N GLU A 38 -0.96 4.72 -8.32
CA GLU A 38 -0.89 5.58 -7.12
C GLU A 38 -1.88 6.77 -7.15
N PRO A 39 -2.00 7.55 -8.26
CA PRO A 39 -2.97 8.64 -8.34
C PRO A 39 -4.43 8.16 -8.27
N GLU A 40 -4.72 6.95 -8.75
CA GLU A 40 -6.05 6.35 -8.65
C GLU A 40 -6.37 5.93 -7.22
N VAL A 41 -5.41 5.33 -6.52
CA VAL A 41 -5.55 4.97 -5.10
C VAL A 41 -5.73 6.23 -4.24
N ILE A 42 -4.96 7.29 -4.48
CA ILE A 42 -5.10 8.56 -3.75
C ILE A 42 -6.50 9.17 -3.97
N ARG A 43 -7.00 9.16 -5.21
CA ARG A 43 -8.36 9.63 -5.51
C ARG A 43 -9.43 8.76 -4.86
N LEU A 44 -9.22 7.45 -4.83
CA LEU A 44 -10.12 6.50 -4.18
C LEU A 44 -10.18 6.75 -2.67
N MET A 45 -9.02 6.84 -2.03
CA MET A 45 -8.87 7.12 -0.60
C MET A 45 -9.56 8.44 -0.25
N ARG A 46 -9.34 9.50 -1.04
CA ARG A 46 -10.00 10.80 -0.83
C ARG A 46 -11.53 10.71 -0.82
N ARG A 47 -12.11 9.82 -1.64
CA ARG A 47 -13.57 9.63 -1.74
C ARG A 47 -14.11 8.66 -0.68
N ALA A 48 -13.30 7.72 -0.22
CA ALA A 48 -13.72 6.67 0.68
C ALA A 48 -13.73 7.08 2.17
N MET A 49 -12.94 8.10 2.56
CA MET A 49 -12.82 8.49 3.97
C MET A 49 -13.03 9.98 4.21
N LYS A 50 -13.22 10.33 5.48
CA LYS A 50 -13.37 11.71 5.93
C LYS A 50 -12.10 12.53 5.62
N PRO A 51 -12.24 13.82 5.29
CA PRO A 51 -11.09 14.68 4.97
C PRO A 51 -10.00 14.72 6.04
N SER A 52 -10.36 14.65 7.33
CA SER A 52 -9.42 14.62 8.45
C SER A 52 -8.56 13.35 8.46
N SER A 53 -9.17 12.18 8.31
CA SER A 53 -8.46 10.89 8.20
C SER A 53 -7.58 10.83 6.95
N PHE A 54 -8.06 11.39 5.83
CA PHE A 54 -7.28 11.47 4.60
C PHE A 54 -6.02 12.33 4.76
N ARG A 55 -6.09 13.46 5.47
CA ARG A 55 -4.92 14.30 5.76
C ARG A 55 -3.87 13.53 6.57
N LEU A 56 -4.28 12.85 7.64
CA LEU A 56 -3.37 12.04 8.47
C LEU A 56 -2.70 10.91 7.68
N TRP A 57 -3.49 10.20 6.85
CA TRP A 57 -2.95 9.18 5.95
C TRP A 57 -1.98 9.78 4.93
N ARG A 58 -2.31 10.95 4.38
CA ARG A 58 -1.47 11.61 3.38
C ARG A 58 -0.16 12.12 3.99
N GLU A 59 -0.17 12.63 5.21
CA GLU A 59 1.04 12.99 5.96
C GLU A 59 1.94 11.77 6.17
N ARG A 60 1.39 10.63 6.56
CA ARG A 60 2.14 9.37 6.70
C ARG A 60 2.76 8.88 5.39
N VAL A 61 1.97 8.85 4.32
CA VAL A 61 2.41 8.29 3.03
C VAL A 61 3.29 9.27 2.24
N SER A 62 3.00 10.57 2.32
CA SER A 62 3.79 11.64 1.69
C SER A 62 5.04 12.04 2.48
N GLY A 63 5.08 11.74 3.79
CA GLY A 63 6.26 11.88 4.64
C GLY A 63 7.42 10.97 4.23
N ARG A 64 7.17 10.01 3.32
CA ARG A 64 8.20 9.25 2.60
C ARG A 64 8.86 10.10 1.52
N LYS A 65 9.38 11.29 1.87
CA LYS A 65 10.34 12.02 1.03
C LYS A 65 11.65 11.24 1.03
N THR A 66 11.77 10.31 0.09
CA THR A 66 13.04 9.98 -0.58
C THR A 66 14.26 9.75 0.33
N LYS A 67 14.14 8.88 1.34
CA LYS A 67 15.30 8.32 2.05
C LYS A 67 15.05 6.84 2.41
N HIS A 68 15.84 5.96 1.81
CA HIS A 68 16.10 4.56 2.22
C HIS A 68 15.22 3.43 1.66
N ARG A 69 15.43 3.19 0.36
CA ARG A 69 15.63 1.84 -0.23
C ARG A 69 16.53 0.92 0.64
N LYS A 70 17.35 1.49 1.54
CA LYS A 70 18.20 0.80 2.54
C LYS A 70 17.47 0.28 3.81
N LEU A 71 16.30 0.80 4.20
CA LEU A 71 15.60 0.32 5.41
C LEU A 71 14.83 -1.00 5.17
N ILE A 72 14.37 -1.21 3.93
CA ILE A 72 13.74 -2.47 3.51
C ILE A 72 14.77 -3.61 3.51
N GLU A 73 16.01 -3.34 3.14
CA GLU A 73 17.12 -4.29 3.15
C GLU A 73 17.49 -4.78 4.57
N GLY A 74 17.36 -3.91 5.58
CA GLY A 74 17.58 -4.27 6.98
C GLY A 74 16.47 -5.13 7.59
N HIS A 75 15.21 -4.92 7.19
CA HIS A 75 14.06 -5.66 7.71
C HIS A 75 13.95 -7.07 7.11
N LEU A 76 14.34 -7.25 5.83
CA LEU A 76 14.37 -8.54 5.15
C LEU A 76 15.53 -9.45 5.62
N ARG A 77 16.58 -8.89 6.22
CA ARG A 77 17.72 -9.67 6.74
C ARG A 77 17.41 -10.36 8.08
N LYS A 78 16.55 -9.78 8.93
CA LYS A 78 16.12 -10.43 10.19
C LYS A 78 15.09 -11.54 9.99
N SER A 79 14.27 -11.49 8.94
CA SER A 79 13.25 -12.51 8.68
C SER A 79 13.78 -13.79 8.04
N LYS A 80 15.04 -13.83 7.58
CA LYS A 80 15.68 -15.05 7.05
C LYS A 80 16.37 -15.90 8.11
N GLN A 81 16.76 -15.34 9.26
CA GLN A 81 17.53 -16.08 10.27
C GLN A 81 16.64 -16.95 11.18
N ILE A 82 15.34 -16.68 11.29
CA ILE A 82 14.47 -17.35 12.27
C ILE A 82 13.96 -18.71 11.76
N LYS A 83 14.16 -19.07 10.49
CA LYS A 83 13.62 -20.32 9.93
C LYS A 83 14.57 -21.51 9.92
N ASP A 84 15.86 -21.32 10.21
CA ASP A 84 16.86 -22.40 10.14
C ASP A 84 17.32 -22.91 11.53
N ASP A 85 16.96 -22.24 12.64
CA ASP A 85 17.40 -22.60 14.00
C ASP A 85 16.32 -23.29 14.87
N GLU A 86 15.10 -23.54 14.36
CA GLU A 86 14.05 -24.33 15.04
C GLU A 86 13.69 -25.60 14.25
N LEU A 87 14.71 -26.32 13.78
CA LEU A 87 14.55 -27.64 13.19
C LEU A 87 15.68 -28.59 13.61
N PHE A 88 15.88 -28.69 14.93
CA PHE A 88 16.34 -29.88 15.65
C PHE A 88 15.76 -29.86 17.07
#